data_AF-A0A9E5K9Z6-F1
#
_entry.id   AF-A0A9E5K9Z6-F1
#
_cell.length_a   1.000
_cell.length_b   1.000
_cell.length_c   1.000
_cell.angle_alpha   90.00
_cell.angle_beta   90.00
_cell.angle_gamma   90.00
#
_symmetry.space_group_name_H-M   'P 1'
#
loop_
_entity.id
_entity.type
_entity.pdbx_description
1 polymer ?
#
loop_
_entity_poly.entity_id
_entity_poly.type
_entity_poly.pdbx_seq_one_letter_code
_entity_poly.pdbx_strand_id
1 'polypeptide(L)'
;MATGPSPLSTATHAKLDGKKGLLLSVSQFATRFSDTDSILLIHGDVFSGPGFFFSGHNDPRSLSTFFESLKRNSRETWTQLKGQCSCLWISQGKIELFRSPFSPHLLFFNKDTVSDQLRILSSPNPKFSELYLKQFVLDYPSLQFSSSLTPLDNVYRVPPASIVTLTPGSDPLTEFLPTEPFMLHEGPAALEDVAKQLRDTLKSILDWHLAKRKC
;
A
#
# COMPACT_ATOMS: atom_id res chain seq x y z
N MET A 1 8.16 37.37 -8.18
CA MET A 1 7.64 37.10 -6.82
C MET A 1 7.39 35.61 -6.72
N ALA A 2 7.98 34.96 -5.71
CA ALA A 2 7.79 33.54 -5.47
C ALA A 2 6.39 33.27 -4.94
N THR A 3 5.66 32.35 -5.58
CA THR A 3 4.53 31.64 -4.94
C THR A 3 5.05 30.25 -4.63
N GLY A 4 5.46 30.04 -3.38
CA GLY A 4 5.91 28.73 -2.90
C GLY A 4 4.78 27.69 -2.96
N PRO A 5 5.11 26.40 -2.79
CA PRO A 5 4.10 25.36 -2.75
C PRO A 5 3.20 25.58 -1.53
N SER A 6 1.90 25.77 -1.76
CA SER A 6 0.91 25.79 -0.68
C SER A 6 0.80 24.41 -0.05
N PRO A 7 1.12 24.23 1.25
CA PRO A 7 0.93 22.97 1.93
C PRO A 7 -0.45 23.02 2.60
N LEU A 8 -1.40 22.22 2.11
CA LEU A 8 -2.60 21.81 2.84
C LEU A 8 -3.18 20.57 2.16
N SER A 9 -3.38 19.53 2.96
CA SER A 9 -3.99 18.26 2.58
C SER A 9 -5.32 18.49 1.86
N THR A 10 -5.37 18.28 0.55
CA THR A 10 -6.64 18.21 -0.17
C THR A 10 -7.28 16.87 0.14
N ALA A 11 -7.99 16.80 1.27
CA ALA A 11 -8.93 15.73 1.52
C ALA A 11 -9.88 15.66 0.32
N THR A 12 -9.85 14.55 -0.40
CA THR A 12 -10.73 14.30 -1.54
C THR A 12 -11.92 13.54 -1.01
N HIS A 13 -13.14 14.01 -1.26
CA HIS A 13 -14.33 13.27 -0.86
C HIS A 13 -14.73 12.33 -2.00
N ALA A 14 -14.88 11.04 -1.70
CA ALA A 14 -15.54 10.10 -2.60
C ALA A 14 -17.00 9.96 -2.16
N LYS A 15 -17.92 10.42 -2.99
CA LYS A 15 -19.35 10.16 -2.79
C LYS A 15 -19.61 8.71 -3.17
N LEU A 16 -19.95 7.89 -2.19
CA LEU A 16 -20.59 6.60 -2.38
C LEU A 16 -22.09 6.84 -2.27
N ASP A 17 -22.83 6.58 -3.35
CA ASP A 17 -24.27 6.75 -3.54
C ASP A 17 -25.10 7.20 -2.31
N GLY A 18 -25.38 8.51 -2.24
CA GLY A 18 -26.50 9.06 -1.47
C GLY A 18 -26.40 9.07 0.06
N LYS A 19 -25.31 8.58 0.68
CA LYS A 19 -25.05 8.73 2.13
C LYS A 19 -23.74 9.46 2.39
N LYS A 20 -23.47 9.81 3.67
CA LYS A 20 -22.25 10.52 4.12
C LYS A 20 -21.04 9.99 3.35
N GLY A 21 -20.43 10.83 2.53
CA GLY A 21 -19.33 10.43 1.65
C GLY A 21 -18.15 9.93 2.45
N LEU A 22 -17.48 8.89 1.94
CA LEU A 22 -16.23 8.40 2.53
C LEU A 22 -15.16 9.48 2.36
N LEU A 23 -14.52 9.86 3.48
CA LEU A 23 -13.41 10.79 3.45
C LEU A 23 -12.17 10.07 2.90
N LEU A 24 -11.61 10.57 1.79
CA LEU A 24 -10.31 10.10 1.31
C LEU A 24 -9.26 11.14 1.62
N SER A 25 -8.26 10.74 2.38
CA SER A 25 -7.13 11.59 2.71
C SER A 25 -5.84 10.85 2.43
N VAL A 26 -5.41 10.90 1.17
CA VAL A 26 -4.15 10.30 0.73
C VAL A 26 -3.13 11.43 0.52
N SER A 27 -1.87 11.17 0.84
CA SER A 27 -0.76 12.13 0.72
C SER A 27 -0.73 12.86 -0.63
N GLN A 28 -0.28 14.12 -0.61
CA GLN A 28 -0.04 14.93 -1.81
C GLN A 28 0.97 14.29 -2.79
N PHE A 29 1.77 13.33 -2.32
CA PHE A 29 2.71 12.58 -3.14
C PHE A 29 2.09 11.43 -3.93
N ALA A 30 0.75 11.26 -3.88
CA ALA A 30 0.07 10.24 -4.66
C ALA A 30 -0.14 10.69 -6.12
N THR A 31 0.21 9.82 -7.07
CA THR A 31 -0.13 10.00 -8.49
C THR A 31 -1.62 9.74 -8.68
N ARG A 32 -2.33 10.68 -9.30
CA ARG A 32 -3.79 10.61 -9.49
C ARG A 32 -4.16 10.44 -10.97
N PHE A 33 -5.03 9.47 -11.23
CA PHE A 33 -5.75 9.31 -12.49
C PHE A 33 -7.25 9.37 -12.20
N SER A 34 -8.01 10.03 -13.06
CA SER A 34 -9.46 10.08 -12.92
C SER A 34 -10.13 10.30 -14.26
N ASP A 35 -11.28 9.66 -14.43
CA ASP A 35 -12.25 9.96 -15.49
C ASP A 35 -13.62 10.28 -14.84
N THR A 36 -14.67 10.25 -15.64
CA THR A 36 -16.04 10.56 -15.19
C THR A 36 -16.54 9.60 -14.11
N ASP A 37 -16.14 8.32 -14.18
CA ASP A 37 -16.76 7.23 -13.41
C ASP A 37 -15.80 6.58 -12.41
N SER A 38 -14.50 6.86 -12.53
CA SER A 38 -13.45 6.20 -11.77
C SER A 38 -12.32 7.13 -11.35
N ILE A 39 -11.74 6.86 -10.18
CA ILE A 39 -10.57 7.55 -9.66
C ILE A 39 -9.55 6.51 -9.19
N LEU A 40 -8.30 6.66 -9.58
CA LEU A 40 -7.17 5.88 -9.09
C LEU A 40 -6.15 6.81 -8.44
N LEU A 41 -5.75 6.50 -7.21
CA LEU A 41 -4.65 7.13 -6.49
C LEU A 41 -3.57 6.08 -6.26
N ILE A 42 -2.32 6.41 -6.56
CA ILE A 42 -1.16 5.53 -6.40
C ILE A 42 -0.15 6.23 -5.50
N HIS A 43 0.19 5.63 -4.37
CA HIS A 43 1.27 6.10 -3.50
C HIS A 43 2.46 5.13 -3.60
N GLY A 44 3.61 5.65 -4.06
CA GLY A 44 4.82 4.86 -4.32
C GLY A 44 5.02 4.60 -5.81
N ASP A 45 5.80 3.57 -6.11
CA ASP A 45 6.28 3.31 -7.47
C ASP A 45 5.66 2.04 -8.08
N VAL A 46 5.15 2.18 -9.30
CA VAL A 46 4.75 1.07 -10.17
C VAL A 46 5.88 0.75 -11.14
N PHE A 47 6.25 -0.53 -11.21
CA PHE A 47 7.33 -1.03 -12.06
C PHE A 47 6.80 -1.75 -13.30
N SER A 48 5.73 -2.54 -13.16
CA SER A 48 5.08 -3.24 -14.29
C SER A 48 3.62 -3.59 -13.98
N GLY A 49 2.85 -3.92 -15.01
CA GLY A 49 1.43 -4.30 -14.92
C GLY A 49 0.93 -4.97 -16.20
N PRO A 50 -0.39 -5.16 -16.34
CA PRO A 50 -0.96 -5.87 -17.49
C PRO A 50 -0.61 -5.23 -18.82
N GLY A 51 -0.07 -6.03 -19.74
CA GLY A 51 0.15 -5.63 -21.13
C GLY A 51 1.27 -4.62 -21.37
N PHE A 52 2.12 -4.34 -20.37
CA PHE A 52 3.32 -3.53 -20.58
C PHE A 52 4.52 -4.05 -19.79
N PHE A 53 5.66 -4.13 -20.47
CA PHE A 53 6.97 -4.37 -19.86
C PHE A 53 7.81 -3.09 -19.97
N PHE A 54 8.19 -2.57 -18.80
CA PHE A 54 9.29 -1.66 -18.52
C PHE A 54 9.66 -0.56 -19.55
N SER A 55 9.26 0.68 -19.25
CA SER A 55 9.79 1.92 -19.86
C SER A 55 10.33 2.92 -18.83
N GLY A 56 10.12 2.66 -17.53
CA GLY A 56 10.60 3.48 -16.40
C GLY A 56 9.65 3.42 -15.20
N HIS A 57 10.13 3.80 -14.02
CA HIS A 57 9.29 3.96 -12.82
C HIS A 57 8.16 4.95 -13.09
N ASN A 58 6.92 4.58 -12.80
CA ASN A 58 5.74 5.43 -12.98
C ASN A 58 5.59 6.03 -14.39
N ASP A 59 5.96 5.31 -15.46
CA ASP A 59 5.72 5.81 -16.83
C ASP A 59 4.23 6.16 -17.01
N PRO A 60 3.89 7.44 -17.32
CA PRO A 60 2.51 7.88 -17.49
C PRO A 60 1.71 7.05 -18.52
N ARG A 61 2.36 6.54 -19.58
CA ARG A 61 1.69 5.72 -20.59
C ARG A 61 1.28 4.37 -20.01
N SER A 62 2.21 3.72 -19.32
CA SER A 62 1.99 2.47 -18.61
C SER A 62 0.92 2.60 -17.53
N LEU A 63 0.95 3.69 -16.75
CA LEU A 63 -0.05 3.97 -15.72
C LEU A 63 -1.44 4.26 -16.32
N SER A 64 -1.51 4.91 -17.49
CA SER A 64 -2.77 5.07 -18.22
C SER A 64 -3.32 3.72 -18.70
N THR A 65 -2.47 2.85 -19.26
CA THR A 65 -2.88 1.48 -19.64
C THR A 65 -3.34 0.68 -18.43
N PHE A 66 -2.63 0.80 -17.31
CA PHE A 66 -3.01 0.19 -16.04
C PHE A 66 -4.40 0.65 -15.56
N PHE A 67 -4.67 1.96 -15.61
CA PHE A 67 -5.97 2.52 -15.25
C PHE A 67 -7.11 2.01 -16.14
N GLU A 68 -6.87 1.88 -17.46
CA GLU A 68 -7.85 1.28 -18.39
C GLU A 68 -8.06 -0.22 -18.13
N SER A 69 -7.01 -0.97 -17.79
CA SER A 69 -7.10 -2.40 -17.48
C SER A 69 -7.89 -2.67 -16.19
N LEU A 70 -7.74 -1.81 -15.16
CA LEU A 70 -8.53 -1.89 -13.93
C LEU A 70 -10.04 -1.84 -14.20
N LYS A 71 -10.46 -0.96 -15.12
CA LYS A 71 -11.87 -0.81 -15.50
C LYS A 71 -12.43 -2.06 -16.21
N ARG A 72 -11.59 -2.85 -16.88
CA ARG A 72 -12.01 -4.07 -17.58
C ARG A 72 -12.03 -5.29 -16.66
N ASN A 73 -10.96 -5.49 -15.88
CA ASN A 73 -10.82 -6.59 -14.96
C ASN A 73 -9.87 -6.21 -13.82
N SER A 74 -10.41 -5.68 -12.73
CA SER A 74 -9.59 -5.17 -11.62
C SER A 74 -8.79 -6.28 -10.93
N ARG A 75 -9.41 -7.43 -10.67
CA ARG A 75 -8.79 -8.57 -9.97
C ARG A 75 -7.53 -9.09 -10.69
N GLU A 76 -7.66 -9.36 -11.99
CA GLU A 76 -6.52 -9.81 -12.80
C GLU A 76 -5.44 -8.73 -12.89
N THR A 77 -5.87 -7.47 -13.02
CA THR A 77 -4.95 -6.32 -13.10
C THR A 77 -4.11 -6.14 -11.85
N TRP A 78 -4.70 -6.25 -10.66
CA TRP A 78 -3.99 -6.17 -9.39
C TRP A 78 -2.99 -7.32 -9.20
N THR A 79 -3.32 -8.52 -9.68
CA THR A 79 -2.44 -9.70 -9.59
C THR A 79 -1.16 -9.51 -10.39
N GLN A 80 -1.25 -8.81 -11.53
CA GLN A 80 -0.12 -8.56 -12.42
C GLN A 80 0.69 -7.31 -12.04
N LEU A 81 0.18 -6.47 -11.14
CA LEU A 81 0.85 -5.26 -10.70
C LEU A 81 2.12 -5.60 -9.91
N LYS A 82 3.27 -5.11 -10.38
CA LYS A 82 4.53 -5.16 -9.64
C LYS A 82 4.99 -3.74 -9.34
N GLY A 83 5.32 -3.49 -8.08
CA GLY A 83 5.64 -2.16 -7.58
C GLY A 83 5.88 -2.16 -6.09
N GLN A 84 6.43 -1.07 -5.58
CA GLN A 84 6.43 -0.73 -4.16
C GLN A 84 5.39 0.37 -3.96
N CYS A 85 4.12 -0.01 -4.04
CA CYS A 85 3.03 0.95 -4.06
C CYS A 85 1.80 0.45 -3.30
N SER A 86 0.99 1.42 -2.89
CA SER A 86 -0.36 1.22 -2.38
C SER A 86 -1.32 2.06 -3.20
N CYS A 87 -2.42 1.44 -3.59
CA CYS A 87 -3.37 2.02 -4.52
C CYS A 87 -4.76 2.10 -3.90
N LEU A 88 -5.47 3.17 -4.24
CA LEU A 88 -6.88 3.34 -3.97
C LEU A 88 -7.57 3.51 -5.31
N TRP A 89 -8.50 2.61 -5.63
CA TRP A 89 -9.31 2.70 -6.84
C TRP A 89 -10.79 2.79 -6.47
N ILE A 90 -11.47 3.76 -7.06
CA ILE A 90 -12.90 4.02 -6.89
C ILE A 90 -13.52 3.80 -8.25
N SER A 91 -14.54 2.96 -8.31
CA SER A 91 -15.32 2.75 -9.52
C SER A 91 -16.67 2.16 -9.16
N GLN A 92 -17.74 2.61 -9.84
CA GLN A 92 -19.05 1.95 -9.79
C GLN A 92 -19.57 1.64 -8.38
N GLY A 93 -19.47 2.60 -7.45
CA GLY A 93 -19.98 2.46 -6.09
C GLY A 93 -19.18 1.52 -5.17
N LYS A 94 -18.02 1.02 -5.60
CA LYS A 94 -17.07 0.29 -4.75
C LYS A 94 -15.72 1.00 -4.67
N ILE A 95 -14.98 0.71 -3.60
CA ILE A 95 -13.61 1.16 -3.42
C ILE A 95 -12.73 -0.06 -3.19
N GLU A 96 -11.69 -0.19 -3.99
CA GLU A 96 -10.66 -1.22 -3.85
C GLU A 96 -9.38 -0.57 -3.31
N LEU A 97 -8.89 -1.09 -2.19
CA LEU A 97 -7.61 -0.72 -1.61
C LEU A 97 -6.63 -1.85 -1.87
N PHE A 98 -5.55 -1.56 -2.56
CA PHE A 98 -4.50 -2.51 -2.86
C PHE A 98 -3.21 -2.11 -2.17
N ARG A 99 -2.47 -3.10 -1.66
CA ARG A 99 -1.10 -2.91 -1.19
C ARG A 99 -0.20 -3.99 -1.78
N SER A 100 0.86 -3.56 -2.46
CA SER A 100 1.83 -4.50 -3.01
C SER A 100 2.56 -5.26 -1.88
N PRO A 101 3.07 -6.48 -2.14
CA PRO A 101 3.63 -7.33 -1.09
C PRO A 101 4.78 -6.68 -0.29
N PHE A 102 5.58 -5.84 -0.96
CA PHE A 102 6.76 -5.18 -0.39
C PHE A 102 6.59 -3.66 -0.28
N SER A 103 5.35 -3.16 -0.37
CA SER A 103 5.09 -1.72 -0.28
C SER A 103 5.41 -1.20 1.12
N PRO A 104 6.30 -0.19 1.25
CA PRO A 104 6.46 0.54 2.50
C PRO A 104 5.30 1.53 2.73
N HIS A 105 4.53 1.84 1.69
CA HIS A 105 3.42 2.79 1.76
C HIS A 105 2.21 2.10 2.38
N LEU A 106 1.75 2.61 3.53
CA LEU A 106 0.62 2.03 4.24
C LEU A 106 -0.69 2.69 3.80
N LEU A 107 -1.78 1.92 3.81
CA LEU A 107 -3.14 2.42 3.72
C LEU A 107 -3.92 1.93 4.92
N PHE A 108 -4.62 2.86 5.55
CA PHE A 108 -5.48 2.65 6.70
C PHE A 108 -6.91 2.98 6.33
N PHE A 109 -7.84 2.26 6.92
CA PHE A 109 -9.26 2.48 6.69
C PHE A 109 -10.08 2.21 7.94
N ASN A 110 -11.19 2.92 8.05
CA ASN A 110 -12.30 2.59 8.91
C ASN A 110 -13.60 2.72 8.09
N LYS A 111 -14.76 2.64 8.75
CA LYS A 111 -16.06 2.71 8.08
C LYS A 111 -16.33 4.04 7.34
N ASP A 112 -15.65 5.13 7.72
CA ASP A 112 -15.92 6.50 7.27
C ASP A 112 -14.75 7.13 6.50
N THR A 113 -13.55 6.57 6.58
CA THR A 113 -12.33 7.22 6.09
C THR A 113 -11.31 6.20 5.59
N VAL A 114 -10.61 6.56 4.51
CA VAL A 114 -9.39 5.90 4.04
C VAL A 114 -8.27 6.93 4.00
N SER A 115 -7.10 6.56 4.53
CA SER A 115 -5.93 7.42 4.53
C SER A 115 -4.63 6.62 4.58
N ASP A 116 -3.56 7.17 4.02
CA ASP A 116 -2.20 6.66 4.21
C ASP A 116 -1.54 7.14 5.51
N GLN A 117 -2.26 7.92 6.32
CA GLN A 117 -1.80 8.45 7.59
C GLN A 117 -2.74 8.07 8.73
N LEU A 118 -2.27 7.21 9.65
CA LEU A 118 -3.06 6.72 10.78
C LEU A 118 -3.66 7.86 11.64
N ARG A 119 -2.92 8.97 11.80
CA ARG A 119 -3.36 10.16 12.56
C ARG A 119 -4.62 10.83 12.03
N ILE A 120 -4.99 10.60 10.77
CA ILE A 120 -6.21 11.16 10.19
C ILE A 120 -7.43 10.36 10.66
N LEU A 121 -7.24 9.08 10.99
CA LEU A 121 -8.29 8.22 11.52
C LEU A 121 -8.36 8.21 13.05
N SER A 122 -7.41 8.85 13.75
CA SER A 122 -7.46 8.96 15.21
C SER A 122 -8.51 9.98 15.64
N SER A 123 -9.47 9.54 16.46
CA SER A 123 -10.41 10.42 17.15
C SER A 123 -9.69 11.27 18.21
N PRO A 124 -10.27 12.42 18.63
CA PRO A 124 -9.73 13.23 19.72
C PRO A 124 -9.49 12.43 21.01
N ASN A 125 -10.32 11.42 21.25
CA ASN A 125 -10.13 10.40 22.28
C ASN A 125 -9.95 9.03 21.58
N PRO A 126 -8.72 8.62 21.25
CA PRO A 126 -8.47 7.35 20.58
C PRO A 126 -8.70 6.20 21.56
N LYS A 127 -9.44 5.18 21.11
CA LYS A 127 -9.50 3.89 21.80
C LYS A 127 -8.38 3.01 21.27
N PHE A 128 -7.49 2.57 22.16
CA PHE A 128 -6.39 1.70 21.79
C PHE A 128 -6.83 0.24 21.78
N SER A 129 -6.38 -0.50 20.77
CA SER A 129 -6.79 -1.90 20.60
C SER A 129 -6.05 -2.83 21.55
N GLU A 130 -6.78 -3.41 22.51
CA GLU A 130 -6.25 -4.47 23.37
C GLU A 130 -5.77 -5.69 22.56
N LEU A 131 -6.47 -6.01 21.48
CA LEU A 131 -6.14 -7.13 20.62
C LEU A 131 -4.79 -6.91 19.93
N TYR A 132 -4.54 -5.70 19.43
CA TYR A 132 -3.24 -5.31 18.91
C TYR A 132 -2.14 -5.42 19.98
N LEU A 133 -2.39 -4.91 21.19
CA LEU A 133 -1.42 -4.95 22.29
C LEU A 133 -1.09 -6.40 22.69
N LYS A 134 -2.11 -7.25 22.84
CA LYS A 134 -1.96 -8.66 23.23
C LYS A 134 -1.23 -9.48 22.16
N GLN A 135 -1.57 -9.29 20.88
CA GLN A 135 -1.03 -10.11 19.79
C GLN A 135 0.32 -9.62 19.23
N PHE A 136 0.64 -8.31 19.33
CA PHE A 136 1.77 -7.75 18.56
C PHE A 136 2.85 -7.04 19.37
N VAL A 137 2.54 -6.52 20.57
CA VAL A 137 3.59 -5.91 21.40
C VAL A 137 4.42 -6.97 22.11
N LEU A 138 3.85 -8.15 22.37
CA LEU A 138 4.47 -9.18 23.20
C LEU A 138 5.10 -10.32 22.39
N ASP A 139 4.51 -10.72 21.25
CA ASP A 139 4.89 -11.98 20.60
C ASP A 139 5.76 -11.81 19.34
N TYR A 140 5.51 -10.84 18.45
CA TYR A 140 6.25 -10.72 17.16
C TYR A 140 6.29 -9.30 16.56
N PRO A 141 7.32 -8.47 16.89
CA PRO A 141 7.45 -7.10 16.36
C PRO A 141 7.60 -7.00 14.83
N SER A 142 8.18 -8.02 14.18
CA SER A 142 8.37 -8.04 12.73
C SER A 142 7.08 -8.30 11.93
N LEU A 143 6.07 -8.92 12.55
CA LEU A 143 4.74 -9.13 11.96
C LEU A 143 3.88 -7.85 11.97
N GLN A 144 4.39 -6.77 12.58
CA GLN A 144 3.74 -5.48 12.60
C GLN A 144 3.52 -4.89 11.21
N PHE A 145 4.08 -5.40 10.12
CA PHE A 145 3.86 -4.88 8.76
C PHE A 145 2.95 -5.76 7.90
N SER A 146 2.67 -6.99 8.32
CA SER A 146 1.83 -7.96 7.60
C SER A 146 0.39 -8.06 8.13
N SER A 147 0.14 -7.62 9.36
CA SER A 147 -1.19 -7.66 9.98
C SER A 147 -2.14 -6.58 9.45
N SER A 148 -3.45 -6.83 9.46
CA SER A 148 -4.49 -5.80 9.25
C SER A 148 -4.73 -4.93 10.47
N LEU A 149 -4.19 -5.30 11.64
CA LEU A 149 -4.45 -4.61 12.90
C LEU A 149 -3.60 -3.35 13.05
N THR A 150 -4.15 -2.39 13.77
CA THR A 150 -3.46 -1.15 14.15
C THR A 150 -3.58 -0.93 15.66
N PRO A 151 -2.79 0.00 16.23
CA PRO A 151 -2.95 0.38 17.63
C PRO A 151 -4.32 0.99 17.98
N LEU A 152 -5.14 1.37 16.99
CA LEU A 152 -6.44 2.02 17.20
C LEU A 152 -7.59 1.02 16.94
N ASP A 153 -8.60 1.04 17.81
CA ASP A 153 -9.82 0.26 17.60
C ASP A 153 -10.58 0.76 16.37
N ASN A 154 -11.18 -0.19 15.64
CA ASN A 154 -11.96 0.06 14.43
C ASN A 154 -11.18 0.74 13.29
N VAL A 155 -9.85 0.78 13.37
CA VAL A 155 -8.98 1.21 12.29
C VAL A 155 -8.13 0.04 11.86
N TYR A 156 -8.20 -0.25 10.58
CA TYR A 156 -7.52 -1.38 9.96
C TYR A 156 -6.49 -0.86 8.98
N ARG A 157 -5.50 -1.68 8.70
CA ARG A 157 -4.49 -1.47 7.67
C ARG A 157 -4.71 -2.48 6.55
N VAL A 158 -4.49 -2.06 5.32
CA VAL A 158 -4.47 -2.96 4.17
C VAL A 158 -3.27 -3.91 4.29
N PRO A 159 -3.49 -5.24 4.37
CA PRO A 159 -2.39 -6.21 4.40
C PRO A 159 -1.55 -6.17 3.12
N PRO A 160 -0.26 -6.54 3.18
CA PRO A 160 0.53 -6.72 1.97
C PRO A 160 -0.07 -7.81 1.08
N ALA A 161 0.10 -7.67 -0.23
CA ALA A 161 -0.38 -8.62 -1.23
C ALA A 161 -1.90 -8.87 -1.15
N SER A 162 -2.69 -7.84 -0.88
CA SER A 162 -4.13 -7.98 -0.73
C SER A 162 -4.91 -6.86 -1.42
N ILE A 163 -6.17 -7.18 -1.72
CA ILE A 163 -7.20 -6.24 -2.15
C ILE A 163 -8.26 -6.20 -1.05
N VAL A 164 -8.55 -5.01 -0.53
CA VAL A 164 -9.67 -4.78 0.37
C VAL A 164 -10.76 -4.04 -0.39
N THR A 165 -11.91 -4.66 -0.56
CA THR A 165 -13.07 -4.08 -1.23
C THR A 165 -14.05 -3.54 -0.20
N LEU A 166 -14.34 -2.24 -0.30
CA LEU A 166 -15.32 -1.52 0.49
C LEU A 166 -16.54 -1.24 -0.39
N THR A 167 -17.69 -1.80 -0.01
CA THR A 167 -18.98 -1.57 -0.65
C THR A 167 -19.94 -0.94 0.36
N PRO A 168 -20.70 0.10 0.00
CA PRO A 168 -21.64 0.75 0.92
C PRO A 168 -22.62 -0.23 1.55
N GLY A 169 -22.68 -0.23 2.88
CA GLY A 169 -23.62 -1.08 3.63
C GLY A 169 -23.18 -2.54 3.81
N SER A 170 -21.99 -2.92 3.33
CA SER A 170 -21.42 -4.25 3.52
C SER A 170 -20.14 -4.20 4.34
N ASP A 171 -19.79 -5.31 4.97
CA ASP A 171 -18.49 -5.46 5.63
C ASP A 171 -17.35 -5.49 4.59
N PRO A 172 -16.15 -4.98 4.94
CA PRO A 172 -14.97 -5.05 4.07
C PRO A 172 -14.62 -6.48 3.67
N LEU A 173 -14.44 -6.73 2.37
CA LEU A 173 -13.96 -8.02 1.86
C LEU A 173 -12.46 -7.94 1.61
N THR A 174 -11.68 -8.84 2.22
CA THR A 174 -10.22 -8.93 1.96
C THR A 174 -9.91 -10.16 1.13
N GLU A 175 -9.31 -9.96 -0.04
CA GLU A 175 -8.75 -11.02 -0.88
C GLU A 175 -7.23 -10.98 -0.83
N PHE A 176 -6.60 -12.09 -0.49
CA PHE A 176 -5.14 -12.23 -0.55
C PHE A 176 -4.73 -12.76 -1.93
N LEU A 177 -3.82 -12.03 -2.57
CA LEU A 177 -3.29 -12.39 -3.86
C LEU A 177 -2.16 -13.41 -3.68
N PRO A 178 -2.02 -14.38 -4.62
CA PRO A 178 -0.89 -15.27 -4.63
C PRO A 178 0.39 -14.44 -4.69
N THR A 179 1.16 -14.51 -3.61
CA THR A 179 2.47 -13.89 -3.58
C THR A 179 3.44 -14.94 -4.06
N GLU A 180 3.89 -14.84 -5.30
CA GLU A 180 5.14 -15.51 -5.65
C GLU A 180 6.20 -14.88 -4.73
N PRO A 181 6.85 -15.66 -3.84
CA PRO A 181 8.05 -15.14 -3.20
C PRO A 181 8.92 -14.66 -4.36
N PHE A 182 9.52 -13.48 -4.23
CA PHE A 182 10.63 -13.13 -5.12
C PHE A 182 11.75 -14.11 -4.77
N MET A 183 11.66 -15.33 -5.29
CA MET A 183 12.81 -16.10 -5.65
C MET A 183 13.46 -15.17 -6.67
N LEU A 184 14.53 -14.50 -6.26
CA LEU A 184 15.55 -14.03 -7.19
C LEU A 184 15.59 -15.10 -8.27
N HIS A 185 15.25 -14.74 -9.52
CA HIS A 185 15.48 -15.66 -10.62
C HIS A 185 16.89 -16.18 -10.41
N GLU A 186 16.99 -17.48 -10.18
CA GLU A 186 18.26 -18.18 -10.10
C GLU A 186 18.90 -17.96 -11.48
N GLY A 187 19.58 -16.83 -11.63
CA GLY A 187 20.72 -16.76 -12.50
C GLY A 187 21.66 -17.88 -12.07
N PRO A 188 22.52 -18.39 -12.96
CA PRO A 188 23.33 -19.59 -12.74
C PRO A 188 24.42 -19.42 -11.68
N ALA A 189 24.25 -18.52 -10.71
CA ALA A 189 24.99 -18.54 -9.46
C ALA A 189 24.51 -19.74 -8.66
N ALA A 190 25.42 -20.67 -8.36
CA ALA A 190 25.13 -21.77 -7.47
C ALA A 190 24.56 -21.22 -6.15
N LEU A 191 23.58 -21.90 -5.56
CA LEU A 191 22.97 -21.51 -4.27
C LEU A 191 24.02 -21.19 -3.18
N GLU A 192 25.21 -21.78 -3.29
CA GLU A 192 26.38 -21.52 -2.46
C GLU A 192 26.94 -20.09 -2.61
N ASP A 193 26.97 -19.55 -3.82
CA ASP A 193 27.42 -18.18 -4.11
C ASP A 193 26.43 -17.14 -3.59
N VAL A 194 25.13 -17.40 -3.73
CA VAL A 194 24.08 -16.53 -3.17
C VAL A 194 24.14 -16.53 -1.65
N ALA A 195 24.26 -17.72 -1.03
CA ALA A 195 24.39 -17.84 0.42
C ALA A 195 25.65 -17.14 0.95
N LYS A 196 26.77 -17.21 0.22
CA LYS A 196 28.01 -16.51 0.55
C LYS A 196 27.87 -14.99 0.44
N GLN A 197 27.31 -14.48 -0.67
CA GLN A 197 27.07 -13.05 -0.84
C GLN A 197 26.13 -12.48 0.22
N LEU A 198 25.08 -13.21 0.60
CA LEU A 198 24.17 -12.80 1.66
C LEU A 198 24.88 -12.74 3.02
N ARG A 199 25.69 -13.75 3.33
CA ARG A 199 26.51 -13.81 4.56
C ARG A 199 27.51 -12.65 4.62
N ASP A 200 28.21 -12.37 3.53
CA ASP A 200 29.22 -11.30 3.46
C ASP A 200 28.59 -9.91 3.58
N THR A 201 27.40 -9.73 3.00
CA THR A 201 26.62 -8.49 3.11
C THR A 201 26.13 -8.28 4.55
N LEU A 202 25.54 -9.30 5.16
CA LEU A 202 25.09 -9.25 6.56
C LEU A 202 26.27 -8.99 7.52
N LYS A 203 27.42 -9.61 7.27
CA LYS A 203 28.64 -9.39 8.04
C LYS A 203 29.14 -7.95 7.92
N SER A 204 29.17 -7.38 6.71
CA SER A 204 29.58 -5.99 6.49
C SER A 204 28.65 -4.99 7.17
N ILE A 205 27.33 -5.22 7.14
CA ILE A 205 26.34 -4.39 7.84
C ILE A 205 26.57 -4.47 9.36
N LEU A 206 26.82 -5.68 9.88
CA LEU A 206 27.07 -5.89 11.30
C LEU A 206 28.37 -5.20 11.75
N ASP A 207 29.46 -5.38 11.00
CA ASP A 207 30.76 -4.76 11.27
C ASP A 207 30.66 -3.23 11.25
N TRP A 208 29.90 -2.67 10.30
CA TRP A 208 29.63 -1.22 10.26
C TRP A 208 28.86 -0.73 11.49
N HIS A 209 27.83 -1.46 11.93
CA HIS A 209 27.07 -1.10 13.13
C HIS A 209 27.91 -1.23 14.41
N LEU A 210 28.78 -2.24 14.49
CA LEU A 210 29.69 -2.44 15.61
C LEU A 210 30.80 -1.39 15.64
N ALA A 211 31.32 -0.97 14.48
CA ALA A 211 32.29 0.12 14.37
C ALA A 211 31.67 1.46 14.81
N LYS A 212 30.41 1.72 14.44
CA LYS A 212 29.68 2.93 14.88
C LYS A 212 29.37 2.98 16.38
N ARG A 213 29.42 1.86 17.10
CA ARG A 213 29.28 1.83 18.57
C ARG A 213 30.57 2.14 19.32
N LYS A 214 31.71 2.22 18.63
CA LYS A 214 33.02 2.52 19.22
C LYS A 214 33.45 3.99 19.05
N CYS A 215 32.59 4.84 18.47
CA CYS A 215 32.71 6.30 18.47
C CYS A 215 31.65 6.89 19.40
#